data_AF-A0ABC9YSD2-F1
#
_entry.id   AF-A0ABC9YSD2-F1
#
_cell.length_a   1.000
_cell.length_b   1.000
_cell.length_c   1.000
_cell.angle_alpha   90.00
_cell.angle_beta   90.00
_cell.angle_gamma   90.00
#
_symmetry.space_group_name_H-M   'P 1'
#
loop_
_entity.id
_entity.type
_entity.pdbx_description
1 polymer ?
#
loop_
_entity_poly.entity_id
_entity_poly.type
_entity_poly.pdbx_seq_one_letter_code
_entity_poly.pdbx_strand_id
1 'polypeptide(L)'
;MTIDITVRKMTSDVSPEYAVRVSGGGVEEWRLSWLPRRRLSREQARAGMELDEVLSDPGAVYDEGAQARAAGHAARLGIGVDRAVILLAQRLAERMYPDPGAGRGGATELPVPVVVDPGYGSRAPAHAGARSRRLWG
;
A
#
# COMPACT_ATOMS: atom_id res chain seq x y z
N MET A 1 19.35 18.41 3.45
CA MET A 1 19.09 17.05 2.98
C MET A 1 20.04 16.70 1.88
N THR A 2 20.47 15.44 1.83
CA THR A 2 21.55 14.99 0.96
C THR A 2 21.21 13.62 0.38
N ILE A 3 21.08 13.54 -0.94
CA ILE A 3 21.01 12.27 -1.65
C ILE A 3 22.42 11.67 -1.70
N ASP A 4 22.59 10.47 -1.11
CA ASP A 4 23.78 9.66 -1.30
C ASP A 4 23.69 8.91 -2.63
N ILE A 5 24.73 9.03 -3.46
CA ILE A 5 24.75 8.46 -4.82
C ILE A 5 26.01 7.61 -5.00
N THR A 6 25.79 6.32 -5.21
CA THR A 6 26.81 5.38 -5.66
C THR A 6 26.64 5.04 -7.14
N VAL A 7 27.55 4.24 -7.68
CA VAL A 7 27.47 3.75 -9.07
C VAL A 7 26.21 2.93 -9.35
N ARG A 8 25.58 2.34 -8.32
CA ARG A 8 24.44 1.39 -8.46
C ARG A 8 23.19 1.75 -7.65
N LYS A 9 23.27 2.70 -6.73
CA LYS A 9 22.17 3.04 -5.82
C LYS A 9 22.14 4.53 -5.51
N MET A 10 20.95 5.09 -5.38
CA MET A 10 20.70 6.42 -4.79
C MET A 10 19.75 6.26 -3.60
N THR A 11 20.02 6.95 -2.50
CA THR A 11 19.20 6.93 -1.27
C THR A 11 19.12 8.33 -0.67
N SER A 12 18.04 8.62 0.04
CA SER A 12 17.87 9.85 0.84
C SER A 12 18.05 9.54 2.32
N ASP A 13 18.42 10.56 3.11
CA ASP A 13 18.46 10.51 4.57
C ASP A 13 17.10 10.75 5.24
N VAL A 14 16.09 11.22 4.50
CA VAL A 14 14.75 11.49 5.08
C VAL A 14 13.63 10.64 4.50
N SER A 15 13.86 10.02 3.35
CA SER A 15 12.88 9.15 2.71
C SER A 15 13.37 7.71 2.66
N PRO A 16 12.50 6.73 2.93
CA PRO A 16 12.82 5.31 2.76
C PRO A 16 12.91 4.89 1.28
N GLU A 17 12.55 5.78 0.34
CA GLU A 17 12.63 5.48 -1.07
C GLU A 17 14.07 5.49 -1.60
N TYR A 18 14.27 4.81 -2.72
CA TYR A 18 15.60 4.64 -3.30
C TYR A 18 15.53 4.44 -4.82
N ALA A 19 16.65 4.69 -5.50
CA ALA A 19 16.85 4.29 -6.89
C ALA A 19 17.90 3.18 -6.98
N VAL A 20 17.66 2.17 -7.81
CA VAL A 20 18.65 1.13 -8.13
C VAL A 20 18.90 1.08 -9.62
N ARG A 21 20.16 0.86 -9.97
CA ARG A 21 20.61 0.56 -11.34
C ARG A 21 20.34 -0.92 -11.62
N VAL A 22 19.64 -1.21 -12.71
CA VAL A 22 19.29 -2.56 -13.16
C VAL A 22 20.05 -2.85 -14.45
N SER A 23 20.83 -3.93 -14.44
CA SER A 23 21.59 -4.34 -15.62
C SER A 23 20.67 -4.98 -16.66
N GLY A 24 20.61 -4.39 -17.86
CA GLY A 24 19.78 -4.88 -18.96
C GLY A 24 20.32 -4.47 -20.33
N GLY A 25 21.29 -5.23 -20.85
CA GLY A 25 21.47 -5.40 -22.30
C GLY A 25 21.98 -4.24 -23.16
N GLY A 26 22.50 -3.14 -22.60
CA GLY A 26 23.28 -2.17 -23.39
C GLY A 26 23.25 -0.73 -22.90
N VAL A 27 22.25 -0.33 -22.11
CA VAL A 27 22.22 0.97 -21.43
C VAL A 27 21.86 0.74 -19.96
N GLU A 28 22.58 1.42 -19.09
CA GLU A 28 22.34 1.40 -17.64
C GLU A 28 21.00 2.06 -17.32
N GLU A 29 20.04 1.25 -16.85
CA GLU A 29 18.70 1.73 -16.55
C GLU A 29 18.47 1.80 -15.05
N TRP A 30 17.98 2.95 -14.60
CA TRP A 30 17.62 3.16 -13.21
C TRP A 30 16.14 2.90 -12.99
N ARG A 31 15.79 2.41 -11.81
CA ARG A 31 14.41 2.24 -11.34
C ARG A 31 14.28 2.82 -9.95
N LEU A 32 13.23 3.61 -9.75
CA LEU A 32 12.84 4.12 -8.44
C LEU A 32 12.01 3.05 -7.73
N SER A 33 12.14 2.96 -6.41
CA SER A 33 11.33 2.11 -5.55
C SER A 33 9.84 2.43 -5.72
N TRP A 34 9.45 3.70 -5.80
CA TRP A 34 8.06 4.14 -5.92
C TRP A 34 7.54 4.26 -7.37
N LEU A 35 8.42 4.13 -8.37
CA LEU A 35 8.04 4.06 -9.79
C LEU A 35 8.68 2.83 -10.46
N PRO A 36 8.37 1.61 -9.98
CA PRO A 36 9.14 0.42 -10.35
C PRO A 36 8.93 0.03 -11.80
N ARG A 37 7.80 0.37 -12.43
CA ARG A 37 7.49 -0.05 -13.81
C ARG A 37 8.20 0.78 -14.89
N ARG A 38 8.95 1.82 -14.51
CA ARG A 38 9.60 2.71 -15.47
C ARG A 38 11.12 2.55 -15.41
N ARG A 39 11.72 2.45 -16.59
CA ARG A 39 13.17 2.52 -16.80
C ARG A 39 13.55 3.98 -17.00
N LEU A 40 14.55 4.45 -16.28
CA LEU A 40 14.94 5.86 -16.20
C LEU A 40 16.42 6.03 -16.54
N SER A 41 16.78 7.18 -17.09
CA SER A 41 18.18 7.62 -17.08
C SER A 41 18.65 7.88 -15.64
N ARG A 42 19.96 8.03 -15.46
CA ARG A 42 20.53 8.40 -14.15
C ARG A 42 19.99 9.74 -13.67
N GLU A 43 19.88 10.72 -14.57
CA GLU A 43 19.41 12.07 -14.30
C GLU A 43 17.92 12.06 -13.92
N GLN A 44 17.12 11.23 -14.59
CA GLN A 44 15.71 11.05 -14.25
C GLN A 44 15.54 10.36 -12.90
N ALA A 45 16.34 9.34 -12.60
CA ALA A 45 16.32 8.70 -11.28
C ALA A 45 16.71 9.69 -10.17
N ARG A 46 17.74 10.50 -10.39
CA ARG A 46 18.10 11.57 -9.46
C ARG A 46 16.95 12.57 -9.28
N ALA A 47 16.33 13.03 -10.36
CA ALA A 47 15.18 13.93 -10.27
C ALA A 47 14.01 13.30 -9.49
N GLY A 48 13.79 11.98 -9.62
CA GLY A 48 12.77 11.29 -8.84
C GLY A 48 13.08 11.14 -7.35
N MET A 49 14.36 11.00 -6.99
CA MET A 49 14.79 11.08 -5.60
C MET A 49 14.60 12.49 -5.04
N GLU A 50 14.99 13.52 -5.79
CA GLU A 50 14.82 14.93 -5.39
C GLU A 50 13.32 15.30 -5.27
N LEU A 51 12.46 14.76 -6.14
CA LEU A 51 11.01 14.93 -6.03
C LEU A 51 10.45 14.32 -4.75
N ASP A 52 10.81 13.07 -4.46
CA ASP A 52 10.38 12.37 -3.26
C ASP A 52 10.83 13.08 -1.97
N GLU A 53 12.05 13.61 -1.96
CA GLU A 53 12.56 14.45 -0.87
C GLU A 53 11.70 15.70 -0.63
N VAL A 54 11.37 16.44 -1.69
CA VAL A 54 10.52 17.63 -1.57
C VAL A 54 9.12 17.28 -1.07
N LEU A 55 8.56 16.17 -1.53
CA LEU A 55 7.21 15.72 -1.15
C LEU A 55 7.16 15.07 0.24
N SER A 56 8.30 14.68 0.80
CA SER A 56 8.40 14.09 2.14
C SER A 56 8.35 15.11 3.27
N ASP A 57 8.50 16.41 2.98
CA ASP A 57 8.38 17.50 3.96
C ASP A 57 6.95 18.06 4.00
N PRO A 58 6.15 17.78 5.07
CA PRO A 58 4.81 18.34 5.20
C PRO A 58 4.80 19.87 5.33
N GLY A 59 5.90 20.48 5.80
CA GLY A 59 6.03 21.93 5.91
C GLY A 59 6.14 22.64 4.56
N ALA A 60 6.54 21.91 3.51
CA ALA A 60 6.73 22.45 2.18
C ALA A 60 5.43 22.66 1.38
N VAL A 61 4.28 22.22 1.89
CA VAL A 61 2.98 22.27 1.18
C VAL A 61 2.58 23.68 0.78
N TYR A 62 2.90 24.70 1.60
CA TYR A 62 2.59 26.10 1.31
C TYR A 62 3.79 26.90 0.77
N ASP A 63 4.94 26.26 0.58
CA ASP A 63 6.12 26.88 -0.01
C ASP A 63 6.04 26.81 -1.54
N GLU A 64 5.74 27.94 -2.18
CA GLU A 64 5.65 28.05 -3.64
C GLU A 64 6.96 27.65 -4.35
N GLY A 65 8.11 27.93 -3.74
CA GLY A 65 9.41 27.54 -4.26
C GLY A 65 9.59 26.02 -4.22
N ALA A 66 9.14 25.37 -3.15
CA ALA A 66 9.13 23.91 -3.05
C ALA A 66 8.16 23.28 -4.08
N GLN A 67 6.97 23.84 -4.25
CA GLN A 67 6.01 23.39 -5.27
C GLN A 67 6.58 23.51 -6.69
N ALA A 68 7.26 24.62 -7.01
CA ALA A 68 7.90 24.82 -8.31
C ALA A 68 9.03 23.81 -8.55
N ARG A 69 9.86 23.52 -7.54
CA ARG A 69 10.88 22.46 -7.62
C ARG A 69 10.24 21.10 -7.86
N ALA A 70 9.21 20.74 -7.09
CA ALA A 70 8.48 19.48 -7.26
C ALA A 70 7.93 19.35 -8.68
N ALA A 71 7.29 20.39 -9.22
CA ALA A 71 6.80 20.42 -10.60
C ALA A 71 7.93 20.22 -11.63
N GLY A 72 9.07 20.88 -11.43
CA GLY A 72 10.25 20.72 -12.30
C GLY A 72 10.81 19.30 -12.30
N HIS A 73 10.91 18.66 -11.12
CA HIS A 73 11.39 17.28 -11.02
C HIS A 73 10.37 16.27 -11.62
N ALA A 74 9.07 16.46 -11.36
CA ALA A 74 8.01 15.63 -11.93
C ALA A 74 7.97 15.73 -13.47
N ALA A 75 8.17 16.93 -14.01
CA ALA A 75 8.25 17.15 -15.46
C ALA A 75 9.43 16.39 -16.11
N ARG A 76 10.59 16.30 -15.45
CA ARG A 76 11.74 15.49 -15.94
C ARG A 76 11.42 13.99 -15.98
N LEU A 77 10.53 13.54 -15.10
CA LEU A 77 9.99 12.19 -15.11
C LEU A 77 8.82 12.03 -16.09
N GLY A 78 8.33 13.10 -16.71
CA GLY A 78 7.15 13.07 -17.58
C GLY A 78 5.88 12.59 -16.85
N ILE A 79 5.71 12.99 -15.58
CA ILE A 79 4.50 12.77 -14.78
C ILE A 79 4.08 14.07 -14.09
N GLY A 80 2.82 14.14 -13.64
CA GLY A 80 2.36 15.22 -12.76
C GLY A 80 2.76 15.01 -11.30
N VAL A 81 2.78 16.10 -10.52
CA VAL A 81 3.07 16.06 -9.08
C VAL A 81 2.00 15.26 -8.32
N ASP A 82 0.74 15.43 -8.70
CA ASP A 82 -0.40 14.65 -8.23
C ASP A 82 -0.17 13.13 -8.37
N ARG A 83 0.34 12.70 -9.53
CA ARG A 83 0.64 11.30 -9.79
C ARG A 83 1.78 10.80 -8.91
N ALA A 84 2.81 11.62 -8.68
CA ALA A 84 3.91 11.27 -7.80
C ALA A 84 3.44 11.11 -6.34
N VAL A 85 2.63 12.04 -5.84
CA VAL A 85 2.03 11.97 -4.50
C VAL A 85 1.22 10.68 -4.32
N ILE A 86 0.39 10.30 -5.29
CA ILE A 86 -0.40 9.06 -5.22
C ILE A 86 0.50 7.82 -5.11
N LEU A 87 1.57 7.75 -5.92
CA LEU A 87 2.48 6.60 -5.92
C LEU A 87 3.28 6.50 -4.61
N LEU A 88 3.70 7.63 -4.06
CA LEU A 88 4.40 7.68 -2.77
C LEU A 88 3.48 7.33 -1.61
N ALA A 89 2.22 7.81 -1.64
CA ALA A 89 1.21 7.43 -0.65
C ALA A 89 0.90 5.93 -0.70
N GLN A 90 0.86 5.31 -1.88
CA GLN A 90 0.73 3.85 -2.02
C GLN A 90 1.90 3.12 -1.35
N ARG A 91 3.14 3.57 -1.54
CA ARG A 91 4.31 2.98 -0.87
C ARG A 91 4.28 3.15 0.64
N LEU A 92 3.83 4.30 1.12
CA LEU A 92 3.64 4.51 2.56
C LEU A 92 2.58 3.55 3.12
N ALA A 93 1.46 3.37 2.41
CA ALA A 93 0.41 2.43 2.80
C ALA A 93 0.91 0.98 2.81
N GLU A 94 1.66 0.55 1.79
CA GLU A 94 2.30 -0.79 1.73
C GLU A 94 3.19 -1.07 2.95
N ARG A 95 3.87 -0.04 3.46
CA ARG A 95 4.73 -0.15 4.66
C ARG A 95 3.94 -0.15 5.97
N MET A 96 2.92 0.70 6.07
CA MET A 96 2.14 0.87 7.30
C MET A 96 1.13 -0.27 7.51
N TYR A 97 0.57 -0.78 6.41
CA TYR A 97 -0.42 -1.84 6.40
C TYR A 97 0.03 -2.95 5.46
N PRO A 98 1.12 -3.66 5.80
CA PRO A 98 1.56 -4.79 5.00
C PRO A 98 0.42 -5.79 4.91
N ASP A 99 0.03 -6.16 3.69
CA ASP A 99 -1.02 -7.15 3.48
C ASP A 99 -0.67 -8.44 4.26
N PRO A 100 -1.46 -8.81 5.29
CA PRO A 100 -1.19 -10.02 6.08
C PRO A 100 -1.29 -11.30 5.23
N GLY A 101 -1.90 -11.22 4.03
CA GLY A 101 -1.98 -12.30 3.05
C GLY A 101 -0.80 -12.41 2.08
N ALA A 102 -0.02 -11.35 1.87
CA ALA A 102 1.09 -11.34 0.89
C ALA A 102 2.28 -12.22 1.34
N GLY A 103 2.37 -12.57 2.63
CA GLY A 103 3.33 -13.53 3.17
C GLY A 103 2.85 -14.99 3.17
N ARG A 104 1.56 -15.27 2.87
CA ARG A 104 0.96 -16.61 2.95
C ARG A 104 0.74 -17.20 1.55
N GLY A 105 1.81 -17.22 0.74
CA GLY A 105 1.88 -17.96 -0.52
C GLY A 105 2.28 -19.44 -0.36
N GLY A 106 2.25 -19.99 0.85
CA GLY A 106 2.53 -21.39 1.12
C GLY A 106 2.01 -21.81 2.50
N ALA A 107 1.25 -22.90 2.52
CA ALA A 107 0.75 -23.64 3.68
C ALA A 107 -0.47 -23.07 4.45
N THR A 108 -1.62 -23.68 4.11
CA THR A 108 -2.60 -24.30 5.03
C THR A 108 -3.62 -23.40 5.75
N GLU A 109 -4.89 -23.72 5.45
CA GLU A 109 -6.15 -23.51 6.18
C GLU A 109 -6.35 -22.21 6.97
N LEU A 110 -7.37 -21.46 6.55
CA LEU A 110 -8.09 -20.56 7.44
C LEU A 110 -8.99 -21.42 8.35
N PRO A 111 -8.97 -21.25 9.69
CA PRO A 111 -10.01 -21.84 10.52
C PRO A 111 -11.33 -21.14 10.18
N VAL A 112 -12.31 -21.92 9.73
CA VAL A 112 -13.70 -21.46 9.65
C VAL A 112 -14.14 -20.96 11.03
N PRO A 113 -14.73 -19.76 11.15
CA PRO A 113 -15.25 -19.32 12.43
C PRO A 113 -16.38 -20.26 12.85
N VAL A 114 -16.21 -20.95 13.98
CA VAL A 114 -17.29 -21.67 14.64
C VAL A 114 -18.32 -20.63 15.05
N VAL A 115 -19.43 -20.56 14.33
CA VAL A 115 -20.61 -19.81 14.77
C VAL A 115 -21.15 -20.53 16.01
N VAL A 116 -20.83 -19.99 17.18
CA VAL A 116 -21.44 -20.42 18.43
C VAL A 116 -22.84 -19.83 18.45
N ASP A 117 -23.84 -20.68 18.21
CA ASP A 117 -25.26 -20.32 18.28
C ASP A 117 -25.61 -19.91 19.73
N PRO A 118 -25.93 -18.64 20.02
CA PRO A 118 -26.34 -18.23 21.35
C PRO A 118 -27.80 -18.63 21.52
N GLY A 119 -28.00 -19.85 22.00
CA GLY A 119 -29.32 -20.35 22.36
C GLY A 119 -30.08 -19.38 23.27
N TYR A 120 -31.23 -18.91 22.79
CA TYR A 120 -32.34 -18.52 23.64
C TYR A 120 -33.59 -19.26 23.19
N GLY A 121 -34.21 -19.97 24.13
CA GLY A 121 -35.07 -21.11 23.88
C GLY A 121 -36.54 -20.79 23.64
N SER A 122 -37.27 -21.84 23.23
CA SER A 122 -38.49 -22.30 23.90
C SER A 122 -39.02 -23.53 23.17
N ARG A 123 -38.81 -24.72 23.74
CA ARG A 123 -39.64 -25.89 23.44
C ARG A 123 -40.42 -26.22 24.71
N ALA A 124 -41.75 -26.13 24.57
CA ALA A 124 -42.74 -26.18 25.63
C ALA A 124 -42.62 -27.42 26.55
N PRO A 125 -43.04 -27.33 27.83
CA PRO A 125 -43.19 -28.50 28.67
C PRO A 125 -44.45 -29.28 28.26
N ALA A 126 -44.28 -30.60 28.18
CA ALA A 126 -45.36 -31.55 28.04
C ALA A 126 -46.17 -31.61 29.35
N HIS A 127 -47.47 -31.34 29.28
CA HIS A 127 -48.42 -31.81 30.28
C HIS A 127 -49.22 -32.98 29.74
N ALA A 128 -49.02 -34.12 30.38
CA ALA A 128 -49.85 -35.30 30.25
C ALA A 128 -51.21 -35.08 30.96
N GLY A 129 -52.28 -35.62 30.38
CA GLY A 129 -53.40 -36.13 31.16
C GLY A 129 -54.80 -35.59 30.83
N ALA A 130 -55.61 -36.53 30.33
CA ALA A 130 -57.01 -36.75 30.69
C ALA A 130 -58.16 -36.05 29.92
N ARG A 131 -58.78 -36.89 29.08
CA ARG A 131 -60.21 -37.29 29.06
C ARG A 131 -61.23 -36.46 28.28
N SER A 132 -62.07 -37.27 27.62
CA SER A 132 -63.46 -37.02 27.19
C SER A 132 -63.65 -36.13 25.97
N ARG A 133 -64.66 -36.29 25.12
CA ARG A 133 -65.59 -37.35 24.69
C ARG A 133 -66.49 -36.59 23.69
N ARG A 134 -67.07 -37.29 22.70
CA ARG A 134 -68.27 -36.94 21.93
C ARG A 134 -68.08 -36.06 20.67
N LEU A 135 -68.38 -36.58 19.46
CA LEU A 135 -69.71 -36.73 18.79
C LEU A 135 -70.23 -35.35 18.36
N TRP A 136 -70.72 -35.01 17.16
CA TRP A 136 -71.08 -35.54 15.82
C TRP A 136 -70.69 -34.41 14.82
N GLY A 137 -70.77 -34.45 13.49
CA GLY A 137 -71.58 -35.14 12.50
C GLY A 137 -71.66 -34.19 11.30
#